data_AF-A0AAP9EAS6-F1
#
_entry.id   AF-A0AAP9EAS6-F1
#
_cell.length_a   1.000
_cell.length_b   1.000
_cell.length_c   1.000
_cell.angle_alpha   90.00
_cell.angle_beta   90.00
_cell.angle_gamma   90.00
#
_symmetry.space_group_name_H-M   'P 1'
#
loop_
_entity.id
_entity.type
_entity.pdbx_description
1 polymer ?
#
loop_
_entity_poly.entity_id
_entity_poly.type
_entity_poly.pdbx_seq_one_letter_code
_entity_poly.pdbx_strand_id
1 'polypeptide(L)' 'MKVVDKQVFIVGYRYSDNDPWETSGSIYWNLEDDKANANTQQFHMPDLKIKIFKMGRAVPVEGE' A
#
# COMPACT_ATOMS: atom_id res chain seq x y z
N MET A 1 -23.59 15.22 2.73
CA MET A 1 -22.29 14.97 2.08
C MET A 1 -22.16 13.46 1.90
N LYS A 2 -22.07 12.95 0.67
CA LYS A 2 -21.90 11.51 0.44
C LYS A 2 -20.41 11.22 0.68
N VAL A 3 -20.10 10.43 1.70
CA VAL A 3 -18.73 9.97 1.96
C VAL A 3 -18.59 8.62 1.27
N VAL A 4 -17.54 8.46 0.45
CA VAL A 4 -17.18 7.16 -0.08
C VAL A 4 -15.96 6.69 0.68
N ASP A 5 -16.08 5.51 1.29
CA ASP A 5 -14.95 4.75 1.79
C ASP A 5 -14.11 4.32 0.58
N LYS A 6 -13.00 5.02 0.34
CA LYS A 6 -11.98 4.54 -0.58
C LYS A 6 -10.98 3.72 0.22
N GLN A 7 -10.87 2.46 -0.17
CA GLN A 7 -9.78 1.61 0.32
C GLN A 7 -8.51 2.02 -0.43
N VAL A 8 -7.46 2.27 0.33
CA VAL A 8 -6.14 2.55 -0.23
C VAL A 8 -5.16 1.54 0.31
N PHE A 9 -4.21 1.15 -0.53
CA PHE A 9 -3.22 0.15 -0.22
C PHE A 9 -1.83 0.78 -0.32
N ILE A 10 -0.94 0.38 0.57
CA ILE A 10 0.45 0.86 0.62
C ILE A 10 1.35 -0.36 0.79
N VAL A 11 2.35 -0.49 -0.09
CA VAL A 11 3.46 -1.44 0.11
C VAL A 11 4.38 -0.91 1.20
N GLY A 12 4.52 -1.67 2.28
CA GLY A 12 5.61 -1.50 3.22
C GLY A 12 6.65 -2.61 3.08
N TYR A 13 7.89 -2.25 3.39
CA TYR A 13 9.04 -3.13 3.32
C TYR A 13 9.97 -2.96 4.53
N ARG A 14 10.70 -4.03 4.87
CA ARG A 14 11.75 -4.03 5.89
C ARG A 14 12.75 -5.15 5.62
N TYR A 15 13.96 -5.03 6.15
CA TYR A 15 14.99 -6.07 6.02
C TYR A 15 14.93 -7.09 7.17
N SER A 16 14.80 -6.62 8.41
CA SER A 16 14.69 -7.46 9.60
C SER A 16 13.33 -7.32 10.28
N ASP A 17 12.97 -8.29 11.13
CA ASP A 17 11.70 -8.23 11.87
C ASP A 17 11.67 -7.12 12.94
N ASN A 18 12.86 -6.69 13.39
CA ASN A 18 13.03 -5.62 14.36
C ASN A 18 13.14 -4.23 13.72
N ASP A 19 13.24 -4.16 12.40
CA ASP A 19 13.29 -2.88 11.69
C ASP A 19 11.89 -2.27 11.58
N PRO A 20 11.78 -0.93 11.64
CA PRO A 20 10.54 -0.25 11.31
C PRO A 20 10.14 -0.55 9.87
N TRP A 21 8.83 -0.59 9.62
CA TRP A 21 8.32 -0.68 8.27
C TRP A 21 8.57 0.65 7.55
N GLU A 22 9.31 0.60 6.46
CA GLU A 22 9.35 1.68 5.49
C GLU A 22 8.22 1.50 4.49
N THR A 23 7.78 2.59 3.87
CA THR A 23 6.71 2.56 2.85
C THR A 23 7.23 3.17 1.57
N SER A 24 6.78 2.65 0.43
CA SER A 24 7.19 3.19 -0.89
C SER A 24 6.74 4.63 -1.14
N GLY A 25 5.91 5.21 -0.26
CA GLY A 25 5.30 6.52 -0.43
C GLY A 25 4.18 6.55 -1.48
N SER A 26 4.03 5.46 -2.24
CA SER A 26 2.97 5.26 -3.22
C SER A 26 1.70 4.75 -2.55
N ILE A 27 0.56 5.26 -3.03
CA ILE A 27 -0.78 4.86 -2.57
C ILE A 27 -1.50 4.26 -3.77
N TYR A 28 -2.01 3.04 -3.60
CA TYR A 28 -2.73 2.31 -4.64
C TYR A 28 -4.22 2.23 -4.31
N TRP A 29 -5.06 2.38 -5.33
CA TRP A 29 -6.53 2.36 -5.18
C TRP A 29 -7.14 0.96 -5.32
N ASN A 30 -6.34 -0.01 -5.77
CA ASN A 30 -6.72 -1.41 -5.88
C ASN A 30 -5.58 -2.29 -5.34
N LEU A 31 -5.93 -3.53 -4.98
CA LEU A 31 -5.00 -4.49 -4.40
C LEU A 31 -4.08 -5.12 -5.46
N GLU A 32 -4.48 -5.16 -6.73
CA GLU A 32 -3.71 -5.82 -7.79
C GLU A 32 -2.46 -5.03 -8.16
N ASP A 33 -2.58 -3.72 -8.28
CA ASP A 33 -1.45 -2.82 -8.53
C ASP A 33 -0.46 -2.87 -7.36
N ASP A 34 -0.96 -2.91 -6.13
CA ASP A 34 -0.12 -2.98 -4.92
C ASP A 34 0.65 -4.32 -4.86
N LYS A 35 -0.01 -5.43 -5.21
CA LYS A 35 0.62 -6.75 -5.36
C LYS A 35 1.66 -6.79 -6.48
N ALA A 36 1.38 -6.18 -7.63
CA ALA A 36 2.32 -6.12 -8.74
C ALA A 36 3.58 -5.35 -8.35
N ASN A 37 3.42 -4.23 -7.63
CA ASN A 37 4.55 -3.46 -7.12
C ASN A 37 5.34 -4.24 -6.07
N ALA A 38 4.66 -4.86 -5.10
CA ALA A 38 5.29 -5.71 -4.09
C ALA A 38 6.11 -6.85 -4.73
N ASN A 39 5.54 -7.56 -5.71
CA ASN A 39 6.23 -8.65 -6.41
C ASN A 39 7.46 -8.16 -7.18
N THR A 40 7.35 -7.03 -7.87
CA THR A 40 8.47 -6.42 -8.59
C THR A 40 9.60 -6.05 -7.63
N GLN A 41 9.24 -5.47 -6.49
CA GLN A 41 10.21 -5.06 -5.47
C GLN A 41 10.88 -6.28 -4.80
N GLN A 42 10.14 -7.36 -4.55
CA GLN A 42 10.69 -8.61 -4.04
C GLN A 42 11.63 -9.29 -5.05
N PHE A 43 11.31 -9.21 -6.34
CA PHE A 43 12.16 -9.75 -7.39
C PHE A 43 13.53 -9.04 -7.44
N HIS A 44 13.55 -7.72 -7.28
CA HIS A 44 14.79 -6.94 -7.24
C HIS A 44 15.54 -7.04 -5.91
N MET A 45 14.83 -7.31 -4.81
CA MET A 45 15.37 -7.39 -3.46
C MET A 45 14.79 -8.61 -2.74
N PRO A 46 15.36 -9.82 -2.95
CA PRO A 46 14.78 -11.07 -2.46
C PRO A 46 14.78 -11.18 -0.93
N ASP A 47 15.70 -10.50 -0.25
CA ASP A 47 15.80 -10.47 1.22
C ASP A 47 14.80 -9.50 1.87
N LEU A 48 14.09 -8.70 1.07
CA LEU A 48 13.12 -7.73 1.56
C LEU A 48 11.86 -8.44 2.03
N LYS A 49 11.45 -8.19 3.28
CA LYS A 49 10.14 -8.59 3.78
C LYS A 49 9.14 -7.54 3.36
N ILE A 50 8.16 -7.95 2.55
CA ILE A 50 7.15 -7.06 2.00
C ILE A 50 5.78 -7.35 2.62
N LYS A 51 5.03 -6.30 2.91
CA LYS A 51 3.65 -6.40 3.40
C LYS A 51 2.79 -5.29 2.79
N ILE A 52 1.60 -5.68 2.37
CA ILE A 52 0.57 -4.76 1.89
C ILE A 52 -0.25 -4.29 3.09
N PHE A 53 -0.30 -2.98 3.30
CA PHE A 53 -1.11 -2.33 4.32
C PHE A 53 -2.38 -1.80 3.69
N LYS A 54 -3.53 -2.32 4.13
CA LYS A 54 -4.83 -1.78 3.77
C LYS A 54 -5.17 -0.63 4.72
N MET A 55 -5.29 0.56 4.16
CA MET A 55 -5.69 1.78 4.85
C MET A 55 -7.09 2.18 4.39
N GLY A 56 -7.95 2.60 5.31
CA GLY A 56 -9.23 3.23 4.96
C GLY A 56 -9.05 4.74 4.88
N ARG A 57 -9.48 5.37 3.78
CA ARG A 57 -9.59 6.83 3.70
C ARG A 57 -11.03 7.22 3.35
N ALA A 58 -11.67 7.93 4.26
CA ALA A 58 -12.93 8.62 3.98
C ALA A 58 -12.63 9.82 3.08
N VAL A 59 -13.14 9.80 1.85
CA VAL A 59 -13.00 10.93 0.93
C VAL A 59 -14.40 11.51 0.70
N PRO A 60 -14.59 12.83 0.89
CA PRO A 60 -15.84 13.47 0.51
C PRO A 60 -16.02 13.30 -1.00
N VAL A 61 -17.21 12.86 -1.42
CA VAL A 61 -17.60 12.93 -2.83
C VAL A 61 -17.97 14.39 -3.08
N GLU A 62 -17.20 15.08 -3.91
CA GLU A 62 -17.67 16.31 -4.54
C GLU A 62 -18.88 15.91 -5.40
N GLY A 63 -20.06 16.37 -4.97
CA GLY A 63 -21.30 16.06 -5.65
C GLY A 63 -21.45 17.00 -6.84
N GLU A 64 -21.52 16.42 -8.03
CA GLU A 64 -22.34 16.89 -9.15
C GLU A 64 -23.03 15.67 -9.78
#